data_AF-A0A1E5TGY4-F1
#
_entry.id   AF-A0A1E5TGY4-F1
#
_cell.length_a   1.000
_cell.length_b   1.000
_cell.length_c   1.000
_cell.angle_alpha   90.00
_cell.angle_beta   90.00
_cell.angle_gamma   90.00
#
_symmetry.space_group_name_H-M   'P 1'
#
loop_
_entity.id
_entity.type
_entity.pdbx_description
1 polymer ?
#
loop_
_entity_poly.entity_id
_entity_poly.type
_entity_poly.pdbx_seq_one_letter_code
_entity_poly.pdbx_strand_id
1 'polypeptide(L)' 'MKLLNILSLVCSIFIALIIVYGVIMMVGDAMGITTFNGQLLIVGLSLVLLSGLVGKQKPRLSMLILFVGFIIVVMN' A
#
# COMPACT_ATOMS: atom_id res chain seq x y z
N MET A 1 20.27 15.37 6.51
CA MET A 1 20.03 14.18 5.66
C MET A 1 19.66 12.91 6.42
N LYS A 2 20.24 12.60 7.59
CA LYS A 2 19.90 11.38 8.36
C LYS A 2 18.47 11.36 8.90
N LEU A 3 17.96 12.51 9.38
CA LEU A 3 16.61 12.60 9.98
C LEU A 3 15.49 12.32 8.96
N LEU A 4 15.62 12.86 7.74
CA LEU A 4 14.68 12.63 6.63
C LEU A 4 14.66 11.15 6.19
N ASN A 5 15.82 10.48 6.17
CA ASN A 5 15.87 9.05 5.88
C ASN A 5 15.20 8.21 6.98
N ILE A 6 15.36 8.58 8.25
CA ILE A 6 14.70 7.89 9.38
C ILE A 6 13.17 8.10 9.29
N LEU A 7 12.72 9.32 9.03
CA LEU A 7 11.29 9.62 8.89
C LEU A 7 10.66 8.88 7.69
N SER A 8 11.37 8.84 6.57
CA SER A 8 11.00 8.07 5.39
C SER A 8 10.92 6.57 5.68
N LEU A 9 11.87 6.05 6.47
CA LEU A 9 11.87 4.65 6.87
C LEU A 9 10.66 4.32 7.76
N VAL A 10 10.37 5.15 8.76
CA VAL A 10 9.20 4.98 9.64
C VAL A 10 7.90 5.05 8.83
N CYS A 11 7.77 5.99 7.89
CA CYS A 11 6.61 6.05 6.98
C CYS A 11 6.48 4.77 6.12
N SER A 12 7.58 4.25 5.58
CA SER A 12 7.54 3.02 4.79
C SER A 12 7.07 1.81 5.59
N ILE A 13 7.47 1.73 6.86
CA ILE A 13 7.05 0.66 7.79
C ILE A 13 5.56 0.79 8.11
N PHE A 14 5.07 2.00 8.37
CA PHE A 14 3.65 2.27 8.59
C PHE A 14 2.79 1.88 7.37
N ILE A 15 3.22 2.26 6.17
CA ILE A 15 2.51 1.90 4.95
C ILE A 15 2.50 0.37 4.75
N ALA A 16 3.61 -0.31 5.03
CA ALA A 16 3.67 -1.77 4.96
C ALA A 16 2.68 -2.43 5.94
N LEU A 17 2.56 -1.92 7.17
CA LEU A 17 1.57 -2.40 8.15
C LEU A 17 0.13 -2.21 7.64
N ILE A 18 -0.18 -1.07 7.03
CA ILE A 18 -1.52 -0.80 6.47
C ILE A 18 -1.82 -1.74 5.31
N ILE A 19 -0.84 -2.04 4.44
CA ILE A 19 -1.01 -3.03 3.36
C ILE A 19 -1.31 -4.41 3.94
N VAL A 20 -0.55 -4.85 4.94
CA VAL A 20 -0.78 -6.15 5.60
C VAL A 20 -2.18 -6.21 6.22
N TYR A 21 -2.58 -5.15 6.93
CA TYR A 21 -3.93 -5.05 7.49
C TYR A 21 -5.02 -5.12 6.42
N GLY A 22 -4.86 -4.39 5.31
CA GLY A 22 -5.80 -4.42 4.19
C GLY A 22 -5.90 -5.80 3.52
N VAL A 23 -4.79 -6.54 3.42
CA VAL A 23 -4.78 -7.92 2.91
C VAL A 23 -5.49 -8.87 3.86
N ILE A 24 -5.27 -8.75 5.18
CA ILE A 24 -5.97 -9.58 6.18
C ILE A 24 -7.47 -9.35 6.11
N MET A 25 -7.89 -8.09 5.97
CA MET A 25 -9.29 -7.71 5.82
C MET A 25 -9.89 -8.30 4.53
N MET A 26 -9.16 -8.25 3.40
CA MET A 26 -9.53 -8.91 2.14
C MET A 26 -9.77 -10.41 2.28
N VAL A 27 -8.87 -11.10 2.97
CA VAL A 27 -9.01 -12.54 3.23
C VAL A 27 -10.20 -12.80 4.16
N GLY A 28 -10.39 -11.93 5.17
CA GLY A 28 -11.54 -11.98 6.08
C GLY A 28 -12.88 -11.79 5.37
N ASP A 29 -12.96 -10.92 4.37
CA ASP A 29 -14.15 -10.71 3.54
C ASP A 29 -14.39 -11.91 2.61
N ALA A 30 -13.35 -12.43 1.96
CA ALA A 30 -13.45 -13.65 1.16
C ALA A 30 -13.87 -14.89 1.97
N MET A 31 -13.53 -14.94 3.26
CA MET A 31 -13.95 -15.99 4.19
C MET A 31 -15.31 -15.71 4.86
N GLY A 32 -15.95 -14.56 4.59
CA GLY A 32 -17.23 -14.16 5.18
C GLY A 32 -17.16 -13.83 6.67
N ILE A 33 -15.96 -13.61 7.21
CA ILE A 33 -15.70 -13.30 8.63
C ILE A 33 -15.88 -11.80 8.89
N THR A 34 -15.60 -10.95 7.90
CA THR A 34 -15.66 -9.49 8.03
C THR A 34 -16.22 -8.85 6.77
N THR A 35 -17.33 -8.12 6.85
CA THR A 35 -17.82 -7.30 5.73
C THR A 35 -17.25 -5.90 5.83
N PHE A 36 -16.25 -5.57 5.02
CA PHE A 36 -15.67 -4.24 5.00
C PHE A 36 -15.65 -3.68 3.58
N ASN A 37 -16.46 -2.66 3.35
CA ASN A 37 -16.59 -2.01 2.04
C ASN A 37 -15.41 -1.04 1.84
N GLY A 38 -14.62 -1.23 0.78
CA GLY A 38 -13.46 -0.40 0.44
C GLY A 38 -12.06 -0.93 0.81
N GLN A 39 -11.90 -2.24 1.07
CA GLN A 39 -10.59 -2.86 1.36
C GLN A 39 -9.59 -2.72 0.19
N LEU A 40 -10.07 -2.90 -1.05
CA LEU A 40 -9.29 -2.68 -2.27
C LEU A 40 -8.77 -1.24 -2.33
N LEU A 41 -9.62 -0.25 -2.02
CA LEU A 41 -9.23 1.16 -1.98
C LEU A 41 -8.11 1.43 -0.97
N ILE A 42 -8.21 0.88 0.24
CA ILE A 42 -7.17 1.04 1.28
C ILE A 42 -5.84 0.44 0.82
N VAL A 43 -5.87 -0.79 0.29
CA VAL A 43 -4.65 -1.47 -0.20
C VAL A 43 -4.05 -0.72 -1.39
N GLY A 44 -4.89 -0.30 -2.35
CA GLY A 44 -4.47 0.41 -3.55
C GLY A 44 -3.86 1.77 -3.28
N LEU A 45 -4.49 2.60 -2.43
CA LEU A 45 -3.94 3.89 -1.99
C LEU A 45 -2.61 3.73 -1.24
N SER A 46 -2.51 2.71 -0.40
CA SER A 46 -1.28 2.40 0.34
C SER A 46 -0.12 2.02 -0.59
N LEU A 47 -0.39 1.21 -1.62
CA LEU A 47 0.57 0.86 -2.66
C LEU A 47 1.04 2.11 -3.45
N VAL A 48 0.10 2.99 -3.83
CA VAL A 48 0.44 4.24 -4.53
C VAL A 48 1.35 5.12 -3.66
N LEU A 49 1.05 5.29 -2.37
CA LEU A 49 1.91 6.04 -1.43
C LEU A 49 3.29 5.39 -1.25
N LEU A 50 3.33 4.06 -1.15
CA LEU A 50 4.59 3.31 -1.04
C LEU A 50 5.46 3.52 -2.28
N SER A 51 4.85 3.55 -3.47
CA SER A 51 5.58 3.80 -4.71
C SER A 51 6.26 5.16 -4.73
N GLY A 52 5.60 6.21 -4.21
CA GLY A 52 6.17 7.56 -4.13
C GLY A 52 7.39 7.62 -3.21
N LEU A 53 7.38 6.84 -2.12
CA LEU A 53 8.52 6.68 -1.22
C LEU A 53 9.66 5.86 -1.85
N VAL A 54 9.35 4.76 -2.53
CA VAL A 54 10.33 3.85 -3.16
C VAL A 54 10.92 4.42 -4.46
N GLY A 55 10.23 5.36 -5.10
CA GLY A 55 10.62 5.97 -6.37
C GLY A 55 11.99 6.65 -6.34
N LYS A 56 12.44 7.11 -5.18
CA LYS A 56 13.79 7.68 -5.00
C LYS A 56 14.92 6.65 -5.04
N GLN A 57 14.67 5.40 -4.67
CA GLN A 57 15.70 4.34 -4.63
C GLN A 57 15.61 3.37 -5.80
N LYS A 58 14.41 3.00 -6.26
CA LYS A 58 14.20 2.01 -7.33
C LYS A 58 13.02 2.41 -8.22
N PRO A 59 13.24 3.26 -9.25
CA PRO A 59 12.16 3.85 -10.04
C PRO A 59 11.34 2.80 -10.81
N ARG A 60 11.97 1.74 -11.33
CA ARG A 60 11.26 0.66 -12.05
C ARG A 60 10.28 -0.13 -11.16
N LEU A 61 10.67 -0.37 -9.91
CA LEU A 61 9.88 -1.14 -8.94
C LEU A 61 8.73 -0.29 -8.39
N SER A 62 9.01 0.99 -8.13
CA SER A 62 7.99 2.00 -7.80
C SER A 62 6.92 2.10 -8.88
N MET A 63 7.29 2.20 -10.15
CA MET A 63 6.33 2.29 -11.25
C MET A 63 5.39 1.07 -11.33
N LEU A 64 5.91 -0.13 -11.07
CA LEU A 64 5.13 -1.37 -11.03
C LEU A 64 4.13 -1.37 -9.86
N ILE A 65 4.58 -0.98 -8.67
CA ILE A 65 3.74 -0.87 -7.47
C ILE A 65 2.65 0.20 -7.65
N LEU A 66 2.99 1.32 -8.28
CA LEU A 66 2.05 2.43 -8.57
C LEU A 66 0.99 1.96 -9.58
N PHE A 67 1.41 1.25 -10.63
CA PHE A 67 0.50 0.70 -11.64
C PHE A 67 -0.48 -0.31 -11.03
N VAL A 68 0.02 -1.23 -10.20
CA VAL A 68 -0.80 -2.21 -9.49
C VAL A 68 -1.75 -1.52 -8.51
N GLY A 69 -1.26 -0.59 -7.69
CA GLY A 69 -2.09 0.17 -6.76
C GLY A 69 -3.19 0.97 -7.47
N PHE A 70 -2.88 1.57 -8.62
CA PHE A 70 -3.85 2.30 -9.43
C PHE A 70 -4.94 1.40 -10.00
N ILE A 71 -4.57 0.24 -10.56
CA ILE A 71 -5.55 -0.74 -11.08
C ILE A 71 -6.49 -1.19 -9.96
N ILE A 72 -5.94 -1.51 -8.79
CA ILE A 72 -6.71 -1.95 -7.62
C ILE A 72 -7.72 -0.87 -7.18
N VAL A 73 -7.34 0.41 -7.19
CA VAL A 73 -8.24 1.54 -6.87
C VAL A 73 -9.35 1.68 -7.92
N VAL A 74 -9.02 1.55 -9.22
CA VAL A 74 -9.98 1.72 -10.31
C VAL A 74 -10.97 0.54 -10.42
N MET A 75 -10.57 -0.66 -10.00
CA MET A 75 -11.40 -1.86 -10.05
C MET A 75 -12.37 -2.03 -8.87
N ASN A 76 -12.23 -1.23 -7.80
CA ASN A 76 -13.15 -1.21 -6.66
C ASN A 76 -14.41 -0.39 -6.95
#